data_AF-A0A2V9SP93-F1
#
_entry.id   AF-A0A2V9SP93-F1
#
_cell.length_a   1.000
_cell.length_b   1.000
_cell.length_c   1.000
_cell.angle_alpha   90.00
_cell.angle_beta   90.00
_cell.angle_gamma   90.00
#
_symmetry.space_group_name_H-M   'P 1'
#
loop_
_entity.id
_entity.type
_entity.pdbx_description
1 polymer ?
#
loop_
_entity_poly.entity_id
_entity_poly.type
_entity_poly.pdbx_seq_one_letter_code
_entity_poly.pdbx_strand_id
1 'polypeptide(L)'
;MPSFSALSAFPNIGRMPSFPDPTLPKIRKTNSYDVTFNFEKLQHGFIRRLTPLYVVFESVASAASFGIDYTIHAGNMIDEQAGQVGVVVENG
;
A
#
# COMPACT_ATOMS: atom_id res chain seq x y z
N MET A 1 -35.12 48.05 5.62
CA MET A 1 -33.63 48.01 5.71
C MET A 1 -33.27 48.27 7.16
N PRO A 2 -32.41 47.48 7.83
CA PRO A 2 -31.27 46.75 7.25
C PRO A 2 -31.47 45.25 7.13
N SER A 3 -30.68 44.67 6.22
CA SER A 3 -30.53 43.24 5.97
C SER A 3 -29.44 42.67 6.88
N PHE A 4 -29.73 41.55 7.55
CA PHE A 4 -28.68 40.72 8.14
C PHE A 4 -28.57 39.45 7.30
N SER A 5 -27.74 39.52 6.26
CA SER A 5 -27.30 38.35 5.52
C SER A 5 -26.36 37.56 6.43
N ALA A 6 -26.91 36.59 7.15
CA ALA A 6 -26.12 35.55 7.79
C ALA A 6 -25.52 34.67 6.69
N LEU A 7 -24.40 35.11 6.11
CA LEU A 7 -23.50 34.20 5.41
C LEU A 7 -22.82 33.35 6.49
N SER A 8 -23.53 32.31 6.89
CA SER A 8 -22.99 31.18 7.63
C SER A 8 -21.67 30.80 7.00
N ALA A 9 -20.58 30.92 7.77
CA ALA A 9 -19.25 30.51 7.37
C ALA A 9 -19.26 29.00 7.12
N PHE A 10 -19.55 28.58 5.88
CA PHE A 10 -19.33 27.22 5.47
C PHE A 10 -17.82 26.95 5.54
N PRO A 11 -17.36 25.91 6.27
CA PRO A 11 -15.95 25.57 6.25
C PRO A 11 -15.56 25.24 4.80
N ASN A 12 -14.45 25.80 4.34
CA ASN A 12 -13.91 25.57 3.01
C ASN A 12 -13.58 24.08 2.85
N ILE A 13 -14.48 23.31 2.23
CA ILE A 13 -14.35 21.85 1.99
C ILE A 13 -13.25 21.57 0.93
N GLY A 14 -12.59 22.59 0.38
CA GLY A 14 -11.66 22.49 -0.74
C GLY A 14 -10.32 21.78 -0.48
N ARG A 15 -9.98 21.44 0.76
CA ARG A 15 -8.80 20.62 1.10
C ARG A 15 -9.05 19.80 2.35
N MET A 16 -9.88 18.76 2.24
CA MET A 16 -9.59 17.60 3.09
C MET A 16 -8.24 17.04 2.64
N PRO A 17 -7.28 16.77 3.55
CA PRO A 17 -6.14 15.94 3.19
C PRO A 17 -6.72 14.64 2.64
N SER A 18 -6.40 14.31 1.39
CA SER A 18 -6.74 13.00 0.84
C SER A 18 -6.06 11.97 1.73
N PHE A 19 -6.82 11.31 2.60
CA PHE A 19 -6.28 10.21 3.36
C PHE A 19 -5.88 9.15 2.32
N PRO A 20 -4.61 8.74 2.28
CA PRO A 20 -4.19 7.68 1.38
C PRO A 20 -5.07 6.47 1.68
N ASP A 21 -5.63 5.87 0.63
CA ASP A 21 -6.47 4.69 0.76
C ASP A 21 -5.67 3.64 1.57
N PRO A 22 -6.18 3.17 2.71
CA PRO A 22 -5.47 2.23 3.58
C PRO A 22 -5.20 0.87 2.90
N THR A 23 -5.76 0.62 1.72
CA THR A 23 -5.48 -0.56 0.91
C THR A 23 -4.27 -0.41 0.00
N LEU A 24 -3.78 0.81 -0.21
CA LEU A 24 -2.64 1.05 -1.07
C LEU A 24 -1.32 0.81 -0.33
N PRO A 25 -0.37 0.12 -0.97
CA PRO A 25 0.96 -0.05 -0.41
C PRO A 25 1.70 1.27 -0.38
N LYS A 26 2.54 1.45 0.65
CA LYS A 26 3.58 2.47 0.65
C LYS A 26 4.81 1.87 -0.01
N ILE A 27 5.29 2.50 -1.08
CA ILE A 27 6.47 2.04 -1.83
C ILE A 27 7.58 3.07 -1.67
N ARG A 28 8.75 2.62 -1.23
CA ARG A 28 9.96 3.44 -1.12
C ARG A 28 11.06 2.84 -2.00
N LYS A 29 11.57 3.65 -2.92
CA LYS A 29 12.74 3.28 -3.73
C LYS A 29 14.01 3.46 -2.90
N THR A 30 14.80 2.39 -2.82
CA THR A 30 16.14 2.38 -2.22
C THR A 30 17.12 1.76 -3.24
N ASN A 31 18.13 0.99 -2.80
CA ASN A 31 18.88 0.09 -3.68
C ASN A 31 18.00 -1.10 -4.15
N SER A 32 16.91 -1.39 -3.43
CA SER A 32 15.80 -2.28 -3.80
C SER A 32 14.46 -1.53 -3.65
N TYR A 33 13.34 -2.22 -3.86
CA TYR A 33 12.00 -1.67 -3.59
C TYR A 33 11.49 -2.18 -2.24
N ASP A 34 11.22 -1.25 -1.33
CA ASP A 34 10.61 -1.52 -0.03
C ASP A 34 9.11 -1.24 -0.13
N VAL A 35 8.29 -2.26 0.13
CA VAL A 35 6.84 -2.22 -0.05
C VAL A 35 6.16 -2.60 1.25
N THR A 36 5.40 -1.66 1.83
CA THR A 36 4.69 -1.88 3.09
C THR A 36 3.18 -1.81 2.89
N PHE A 37 2.49 -2.87 3.29
CA PHE A 37 1.04 -2.86 3.50
C PHE A 37 0.76 -2.72 4.99
N ASN A 38 -0.19 -1.85 5.36
CA ASN A 38 -0.62 -1.71 6.75
C ASN A 38 -2.15 -1.69 6.82
N PHE A 39 -2.71 -2.59 7.63
CA PHE A 39 -4.14 -2.65 7.89
C PHE A 39 -4.37 -2.55 9.39
N GLU A 40 -5.06 -1.50 9.83
CA GLU A 40 -5.28 -1.24 11.26
C GLU A 40 -6.05 -2.36 11.96
N LYS A 41 -7.00 -3.01 11.26
CA LYS A 41 -7.82 -4.09 11.79
C LYS A 41 -8.09 -5.14 10.73
N LEU A 42 -7.71 -6.38 11.03
CA LEU A 42 -8.15 -7.58 10.31
C LEU A 42 -8.77 -8.52 11.34
N GLN A 43 -10.08 -8.76 11.24
CA GLN A 43 -10.79 -9.63 12.17
C GLN A 43 -10.54 -11.11 11.86
N HIS A 44 -10.59 -11.96 12.88
CA HIS A 44 -10.49 -13.41 12.71
C HIS A 44 -11.57 -13.93 11.75
N GLY A 45 -11.19 -14.82 10.84
CA GLY A 45 -12.10 -15.38 9.83
C GLY A 45 -12.32 -14.51 8.60
N PHE A 46 -11.77 -13.29 8.55
CA PHE A 46 -11.84 -12.43 7.37
C PHE A 46 -10.57 -12.53 6.55
N ILE A 47 -10.73 -12.70 5.23
CA ILE A 47 -9.64 -12.68 4.27
C ILE A 47 -9.62 -11.31 3.61
N ARG A 48 -8.46 -10.67 3.60
CA ARG A 48 -8.24 -9.44 2.84
C ARG A 48 -7.24 -9.71 1.72
N ARG A 49 -7.62 -9.34 0.50
CA ARG A 49 -6.70 -9.39 -0.64
C ARG A 49 -5.85 -8.13 -0.63
N LEU A 50 -4.53 -8.32 -0.78
CA LEU A 50 -3.62 -7.20 -1.01
C LEU A 50 -3.86 -6.61 -2.39
N THR A 51 -3.66 -5.31 -2.52
CA THR A 51 -3.62 -4.66 -3.83
C THR A 51 -2.48 -5.28 -4.65
N PRO A 52 -2.73 -5.71 -5.91
CA PRO A 52 -1.70 -6.34 -6.72
C PRO A 52 -0.53 -5.39 -6.98
N LEU A 53 0.68 -5.93 -6.92
CA LEU A 53 1.91 -5.23 -7.27
C LEU A 53 2.39 -5.69 -8.64
N TYR A 54 2.88 -4.74 -9.42
CA TYR A 54 3.43 -4.99 -10.74
C TYR A 54 4.88 -4.51 -10.79
N VAL A 55 5.77 -5.36 -11.31
CA VAL A 55 7.14 -5.00 -11.63
C VAL A 55 7.21 -4.87 -13.16
N VAL A 56 7.66 -3.70 -13.62
CA VAL A 56 7.76 -3.39 -15.04
C VAL A 56 9.24 -3.34 -15.43
N PHE A 57 9.57 -4.09 -16.47
CA PHE A 57 10.90 -4.09 -17.09
C PHE A 57 10.83 -3.38 -18.43
N GLU A 58 11.95 -2.80 -18.87
CA GLU A 58 12.02 -2.07 -20.14
C GLU A 58 11.80 -2.99 -21.34
N SER A 59 12.30 -4.23 -21.26
CA SER A 59 12.14 -5.27 -22.26
C SER A 59 12.11 -6.66 -21.62
N VAL A 60 11.60 -7.66 -22.36
CA VAL A 60 11.61 -9.07 -21.90
C VAL A 60 13.04 -9.55 -21.63
N ALA A 61 14.00 -9.17 -22.48
CA ALA A 61 15.40 -9.52 -22.28
C ALA A 61 16.04 -8.90 -21.02
N SER A 62 15.51 -7.76 -20.54
CA SER A 62 15.95 -7.12 -19.30
C SER A 62 15.29 -7.71 -18.04
N ALA A 63 14.25 -8.54 -18.21
CA ALA A 63 13.60 -9.20 -17.09
C ALA A 63 14.52 -10.30 -16.55
N ALA A 64 14.93 -10.12 -15.30
CA ALA A 64 15.74 -11.09 -14.58
C ALA A 64 14.92 -11.69 -13.43
N SER A 65 15.23 -12.94 -13.07
CA SER A 65 14.70 -13.57 -11.86
C SER A 65 15.09 -12.74 -10.63
N PHE A 66 14.17 -12.61 -9.68
CA PHE A 66 14.36 -11.80 -8.48
C PHE A 66 13.75 -12.46 -7.25
N GLY A 67 14.26 -12.09 -6.08
CA GLY A 67 13.72 -12.51 -4.79
C GLY A 67 12.80 -11.46 -4.20
N ILE A 68 11.80 -11.92 -3.46
CA ILE A 68 10.95 -11.09 -2.59
C ILE A 68 11.16 -11.58 -1.17
N ASP A 69 11.89 -10.79 -0.39
CA ASP A 69 11.97 -10.97 1.06
C ASP A 69 10.74 -10.31 1.69
N TYR A 70 10.06 -11.01 2.58
CA TYR A 70 8.84 -10.51 3.22
C TYR A 70 8.83 -10.79 4.72
N THR A 71 8.18 -9.88 5.45
CA THR A 71 7.91 -10.03 6.88
C THR A 71 6.44 -9.73 7.16
N ILE A 72 5.78 -10.59 7.92
CA ILE A 72 4.39 -10.45 8.34
C ILE A 72 4.35 -10.16 9.83
N HIS A 73 3.68 -9.06 10.19
CA HIS A 73 3.38 -8.70 11.56
C HIS A 73 1.88 -8.72 11.78
N ALA A 74 1.43 -9.31 12.90
CA ALA A 74 0.06 -9.23 13.34
C ALA A 74 0.01 -9.05 14.86
N GLY A 75 -0.94 -8.26 15.37
CA GLY A 75 -1.01 -7.95 16.80
C GLY A 75 -1.31 -9.15 17.71
N ASN A 76 -1.70 -10.28 17.14
CA ASN A 76 -1.94 -11.55 17.84
C ASN A 76 -0.80 -12.56 17.68
N MET A 77 0.29 -12.20 16.99
CA MET A 77 1.48 -13.04 16.82
C MET A 77 2.55 -12.60 17.82
N ILE A 78 3.25 -13.58 18.41
CA ILE A 78 4.32 -13.32 19.39
C ILE A 78 5.52 -12.67 18.70
N ASP A 79 5.90 -13.23 17.55
CA ASP A 79 7.01 -12.76 16.73
C ASP A 79 6.56 -12.54 15.28
N GLU A 80 7.31 -11.70 14.58
CA GLU A 80 7.18 -11.53 13.14
C GLU A 80 7.50 -12.84 12.39
N GLN A 81 6.83 -13.05 11.26
CA GLN A 81 7.13 -14.19 10.39
C GLN A 81 7.83 -13.66 9.13
N ALA A 82 9.11 -14.00 9.00
CA ALA A 82 9.91 -13.67 7.84
C ALA A 82 9.98 -14.86 6.87
N GLY A 83 10.09 -14.56 5.58
CA GLY A 83 10.27 -15.55 4.54
C GLY A 83 10.80 -14.94 3.25
N GLN A 84 11.06 -15.80 2.28
CA GLN A 84 11.57 -15.41 0.97
C GLN A 84 10.82 -16.17 -0.13
N VAL A 85 10.48 -15.46 -1.21
CA VAL A 85 9.88 -16.02 -2.42
C VAL A 85 10.78 -15.71 -3.60
N GLY A 86 11.21 -16.75 -4.31
CA GLY A 86 11.92 -16.59 -5.58
C GLY A 86 10.94 -16.50 -6.75
N VAL A 87 11.09 -15.48 -7.59
CA VAL A 87 10.38 -15.33 -8.86
C VAL A 87 11.33 -15.67 -9.99
N VAL A 88 11.02 -16.73 -10.73
CA VAL A 88 11.79 -17.16 -11.90
C VAL A 88 11.14 -16.61 -13.15
N VAL A 89 11.89 -15.83 -13.92
CA VAL A 89 11.46 -15.37 -15.25
C VAL A 89 12.07 -16.30 -16.28
N GLU A 90 11.21 -17.06 -16.97
CA GLU A 90 11.63 -17.93 -18.07
C GLU A 90 11.60 -17.12 -19.37
N ASN A 91 12.78 -16.89 -19.94
CA ASN A 91 12.93 -16.31 -21.27
C ASN A 91 12.88 -17.45 -22.28
N GLY A 92 11.77 -17.53 -23.03
CA GLY A 92 11.59 -18.48 -24.14
C GLY A 92 12.38 -18.11 -25.38
#